data_AF-A0A9D7PMX9-F1
#
_entry.id   AF-A0A9D7PMX9-F1
#
_cell.length_a   1.000
_cell.length_b   1.000
_cell.length_c   1.000
_cell.angle_alpha   90.00
_cell.angle_beta   90.00
_cell.angle_gamma   90.00
#
_symmetry.space_group_name_H-M   'P 1'
#
loop_
_entity.id
_entity.type
_entity.pdbx_description
1 polymer ?
#
loop_
_entity_poly.entity_id
_entity_poly.type
_entity_poly.pdbx_seq_one_letter_code
_entity_poly.pdbx_strand_id
1 'polypeptide(L)'
;MISEETIDRCIETIAEGSTDWLEVMSKQQPVLAGFLTAEDHEAFTEEETQYLYYLAVLCWMCFDTTYEEMDELNEEDLSIREEQNWNRIDSMRPSSLQKIVDKLMPDYVEQELLFYLEDALQIDAEDPEHPVTKSGQIPLFITLITLVDVLTEAAKD
;
A
#
# COMPACT_ATOMS: atom_id res chain seq x y z
N MET A 1 -12.73 -0.80 -9.99
CA MET A 1 -12.59 0.14 -8.85
C MET A 1 -12.94 -0.59 -7.57
N ILE A 2 -12.03 -0.55 -6.62
CA ILE A 2 -12.13 -1.15 -5.30
C ILE A 2 -13.07 -0.30 -4.46
N SER A 3 -14.09 -0.94 -3.89
CA SER A 3 -15.07 -0.32 -3.00
C SER A 3 -14.69 -0.48 -1.53
N GLU A 4 -15.21 0.39 -0.67
CA GLU A 4 -15.15 0.25 0.80
C GLU A 4 -15.60 -1.16 1.25
N GLU A 5 -16.72 -1.68 0.72
CA GLU A 5 -17.21 -3.04 1.01
C GLU A 5 -16.18 -4.13 0.67
N THR A 6 -15.38 -3.92 -0.38
CA THR A 6 -14.32 -4.87 -0.75
C THR A 6 -13.19 -4.82 0.27
N ILE A 7 -12.77 -3.61 0.66
CA ILE A 7 -11.72 -3.40 1.67
C ILE A 7 -12.13 -4.05 3.00
N ASP A 8 -13.36 -3.80 3.47
CA ASP A 8 -13.89 -4.38 4.70
C ASP A 8 -13.87 -5.91 4.67
N ARG A 9 -14.35 -6.50 3.57
CA ARG A 9 -14.34 -7.97 3.39
C ARG A 9 -12.91 -8.54 3.41
N CYS A 10 -11.96 -7.85 2.78
CA CYS A 10 -10.55 -8.28 2.79
C CYS A 10 -9.95 -8.18 4.20
N ILE A 11 -10.26 -7.12 4.97
CA ILE A 11 -9.85 -6.99 6.38
C ILE A 11 -10.40 -8.17 7.20
N GLU A 12 -11.69 -8.47 7.08
CA GLU A 12 -12.31 -9.60 7.78
C GLU A 12 -11.62 -10.92 7.42
N THR A 13 -11.35 -11.13 6.13
CA THR A 13 -10.68 -12.34 5.60
C THR A 13 -9.26 -12.50 6.14
N ILE A 14 -8.51 -11.41 6.25
CA ILE A 14 -7.16 -11.44 6.83
C ILE A 14 -7.24 -11.71 8.34
N ALA A 15 -8.20 -11.09 9.03
CA ALA A 15 -8.40 -11.20 10.48
C ALA A 15 -8.82 -12.61 10.94
N GLU A 16 -9.43 -13.43 10.07
CA GLU A 16 -9.72 -14.84 10.37
C GLU A 16 -8.46 -15.64 10.76
N GLY A 17 -7.29 -15.26 10.24
CA GLY A 17 -5.99 -15.80 10.64
C GLY A 17 -5.76 -17.27 10.29
N SER A 18 -6.65 -17.91 9.52
CA SER A 18 -6.50 -19.30 9.08
C SER A 18 -5.51 -19.48 7.93
N THR A 19 -5.09 -18.39 7.30
CA THR A 19 -4.26 -18.38 6.10
C THR A 19 -3.14 -17.36 6.27
N ASP A 20 -1.92 -17.78 5.96
CA ASP A 20 -0.78 -16.87 5.85
C ASP A 20 -0.87 -16.16 4.49
N TRP A 21 -1.60 -15.05 4.47
CA TRP A 21 -1.82 -14.28 3.25
C TRP A 21 -0.56 -13.61 2.72
N LEU A 22 0.45 -13.37 3.56
CA LEU A 22 1.76 -12.90 3.11
C LEU A 22 2.48 -13.99 2.31
N GLU A 23 2.47 -15.23 2.78
CA GLU A 23 3.01 -16.38 2.03
C GLU A 23 2.25 -16.59 0.72
N VAL A 24 0.92 -16.46 0.73
CA VAL A 24 0.09 -16.58 -0.48
C VAL A 24 0.46 -15.48 -1.49
N MET A 25 0.45 -14.22 -1.08
CA MET A 25 0.84 -13.09 -1.92
C MET A 25 2.24 -13.29 -2.49
N SER A 26 3.20 -13.73 -1.66
CA SER A 26 4.59 -13.94 -2.11
C SER A 26 4.73 -15.02 -3.18
N LYS A 27 3.87 -16.05 -3.15
CA LYS A 27 3.86 -17.09 -4.18
C LYS A 27 3.21 -16.64 -5.48
N GLN A 28 2.19 -15.78 -5.40
CA GLN A 28 1.44 -15.31 -6.56
C GLN A 28 2.08 -14.09 -7.23
N GLN A 29 2.65 -13.20 -6.41
CA GLN A 29 3.26 -11.93 -6.80
C GLN A 29 4.68 -11.83 -6.19
N PRO A 30 5.62 -12.68 -6.64
CA PRO A 30 6.98 -12.72 -6.08
C PRO A 30 7.73 -11.40 -6.26
N VAL A 31 7.42 -10.64 -7.31
CA VAL A 31 8.01 -9.32 -7.56
C VAL A 31 7.59 -8.31 -6.50
N LEU A 32 6.32 -8.30 -6.09
CA LEU A 32 5.85 -7.45 -4.98
C LEU A 32 6.52 -7.84 -3.66
N ALA A 33 6.66 -9.14 -3.39
CA ALA A 33 7.35 -9.59 -2.19
C ALA A 33 8.82 -9.17 -2.19
N GLY A 34 9.51 -9.31 -3.33
CA GLY A 34 10.88 -8.83 -3.52
C GLY A 34 11.01 -7.34 -3.21
N PHE A 35 10.13 -6.52 -3.79
CA PHE A 35 10.06 -5.08 -3.55
C PHE A 35 9.85 -4.74 -2.07
N LEU A 36 8.90 -5.38 -1.39
CA LEU A 36 8.63 -5.13 0.03
C LEU A 36 9.84 -5.47 0.93
N THR A 37 10.68 -6.40 0.52
CA THR A 37 11.89 -6.82 1.26
C THR A 37 13.19 -6.14 0.80
N ALA A 38 13.10 -5.13 -0.06
CA ALA A 38 14.27 -4.41 -0.57
C ALA A 38 15.02 -3.65 0.55
N GLU A 39 16.34 -3.46 0.37
CA GLU A 39 17.24 -2.84 1.37
C GLU A 39 16.78 -1.42 1.79
N ASP A 40 16.12 -0.68 0.90
CA ASP A 40 15.61 0.67 1.20
C ASP A 40 14.52 0.68 2.28
N HIS A 41 13.86 -0.45 2.52
CA HIS A 41 12.88 -0.61 3.59
C HIS A 41 13.50 -0.99 4.95
N GLU A 42 14.82 -1.21 5.04
CA GLU A 42 15.52 -1.40 6.33
C GLU A 42 15.48 -0.15 7.23
N ALA A 43 15.05 0.99 6.69
CA ALA A 43 14.83 2.22 7.45
C ALA A 43 13.58 2.15 8.36
N PHE A 44 12.66 1.22 8.12
CA PHE A 44 11.47 1.03 8.94
C PHE A 44 11.78 0.30 10.24
N THR A 45 11.02 0.61 11.29
CA THR A 45 11.06 -0.20 12.51
C THR A 45 10.48 -1.60 12.23
N GLU A 46 10.69 -2.54 13.16
CA GLU A 46 10.09 -3.88 13.06
C GLU A 46 8.55 -3.81 13.02
N GLU A 47 7.95 -2.94 13.83
CA GLU A 47 6.50 -2.73 13.87
C GLU A 47 5.98 -2.09 12.57
N GLU A 48 6.68 -1.08 12.04
CA GLU A 48 6.36 -0.47 10.76
C GLU A 48 6.46 -1.46 9.60
N THR A 49 7.48 -2.32 9.63
CA THR A 49 7.68 -3.37 8.61
C THR A 49 6.56 -4.40 8.65
N GLN A 50 6.17 -4.86 9.84
CA GLN A 50 5.05 -5.79 10.00
C GLN A 50 3.73 -5.17 9.53
N TYR A 51 3.51 -3.89 9.85
CA TYR A 51 2.32 -3.18 9.43
C TYR A 51 2.30 -2.91 7.92
N LEU A 52 3.45 -2.60 7.32
CA LEU A 52 3.63 -2.51 5.87
C LEU A 52 3.21 -3.82 5.19
N TYR A 53 3.70 -4.96 5.67
CA TYR A 53 3.34 -6.25 5.08
C TYR A 53 1.85 -6.54 5.18
N TYR A 54 1.23 -6.23 6.32
CA TYR A 54 -0.22 -6.33 6.49
C TYR A 54 -0.98 -5.46 5.45
N LEU A 55 -0.63 -4.18 5.36
CA LEU A 55 -1.29 -3.25 4.43
C LEU A 55 -1.03 -3.60 2.96
N ALA A 56 0.17 -4.09 2.63
CA ALA A 56 0.51 -4.55 1.28
C ALA A 56 -0.31 -5.79 0.88
N VAL A 57 -0.46 -6.75 1.78
CA VAL A 57 -1.34 -7.92 1.59
C VAL A 57 -2.79 -7.48 1.39
N LEU A 58 -3.27 -6.53 2.20
CA LEU A 58 -4.61 -5.99 2.06
C LEU A 58 -4.81 -5.33 0.70
N CYS A 59 -3.87 -4.48 0.25
CA CYS A 59 -3.93 -3.86 -1.07
C CYS A 59 -3.99 -4.93 -2.16
N TRP A 60 -3.03 -5.85 -2.18
CA TRP A 60 -3.01 -6.94 -3.16
C TRP A 60 -4.30 -7.75 -3.17
N MET A 61 -4.82 -8.14 -2.00
CA MET A 61 -6.05 -8.91 -1.90
C MET A 61 -7.26 -8.15 -2.44
N CYS A 62 -7.33 -6.82 -2.24
CA CYS A 62 -8.39 -6.00 -2.81
C CYS A 62 -8.35 -6.04 -4.34
N PHE A 63 -7.16 -5.98 -4.95
CA PHE A 63 -7.01 -6.11 -6.40
C PHE A 63 -7.37 -7.52 -6.89
N ASP A 64 -6.83 -8.57 -6.26
CA ASP A 64 -7.09 -9.98 -6.60
C ASP A 64 -8.58 -10.35 -6.47
N THR A 65 -9.30 -9.70 -5.57
CA THR A 65 -10.75 -9.91 -5.37
C THR A 65 -11.61 -9.11 -6.35
N THR A 66 -11.11 -7.98 -6.85
CA THR A 66 -11.89 -7.03 -7.65
C THR A 66 -11.72 -7.27 -9.15
N TYR A 67 -10.51 -7.59 -9.59
CA TYR A 67 -10.14 -7.69 -11.00
C TYR A 67 -9.97 -9.15 -11.42
N GLU A 68 -10.49 -9.51 -12.59
CA GLU A 68 -10.45 -10.91 -13.07
C GLU A 68 -9.04 -11.36 -13.46
N GLU A 69 -8.23 -10.43 -13.95
CA GLU A 69 -6.86 -10.69 -14.41
C GLU A 69 -5.95 -9.52 -14.04
N MET A 70 -4.71 -9.84 -13.67
CA MET A 70 -3.62 -8.89 -13.50
C MET A 70 -2.46 -9.31 -14.39
N ASP A 71 -1.90 -8.37 -15.13
CA ASP A 71 -0.65 -8.57 -15.87
C ASP A 71 0.51 -8.89 -14.92
N GLU A 72 1.53 -9.56 -15.46
CA GLU A 72 2.75 -9.86 -14.72
C GLU A 72 3.51 -8.57 -14.41
N LEU A 73 3.74 -8.32 -13.12
CA LEU A 73 4.54 -7.21 -12.66
C LEU A 73 6.02 -7.47 -12.91
N ASN A 74 6.81 -6.40 -13.12
CA ASN A 74 8.26 -6.49 -13.20
C ASN A 74 8.93 -5.51 -12.22
N GLU A 75 10.17 -5.84 -11.85
CA GLU A 75 10.95 -5.09 -10.85
C GLU A 75 11.27 -3.66 -11.32
N GLU A 76 11.50 -3.47 -12.63
CA GLU A 76 11.85 -2.17 -13.21
C GLU A 76 10.67 -1.18 -13.09
N ASP A 77 9.45 -1.62 -13.38
CA ASP A 77 8.24 -0.81 -13.28
C ASP A 77 7.95 -0.38 -11.84
N LEU A 78 8.16 -1.27 -10.86
CA LEU A 78 8.05 -0.92 -9.44
C LEU A 78 9.06 0.14 -9.04
N SER A 79 10.33 -0.04 -9.39
CA SER A 79 11.38 0.93 -9.06
C SER A 79 11.13 2.30 -9.72
N ILE A 80 10.75 2.30 -11.00
CA ILE A 80 10.40 3.52 -11.73
C ILE A 80 9.18 4.19 -11.08
N ARG A 81 8.14 3.43 -10.73
CA ARG A 81 6.94 3.97 -10.09
C ARG A 81 7.25 4.54 -8.71
N GLU A 82 8.08 3.86 -7.92
CA GLU A 82 8.50 4.35 -6.62
C GLU A 82 9.22 5.69 -6.73
N GLU A 83 10.20 5.79 -7.64
CA GLU A 83 10.93 7.04 -7.88
C GLU A 83 9.99 8.17 -8.34
N GLN A 84 9.03 7.85 -9.22
CA GLN A 84 8.01 8.80 -9.64
C GLN A 84 7.15 9.28 -8.47
N ASN A 85 6.75 8.38 -7.57
CA ASN A 85 5.94 8.71 -6.40
C ASN A 85 6.71 9.55 -5.38
N TRP A 86 7.97 9.21 -5.12
CA TRP A 86 8.89 10.02 -4.32
C TRP A 86 9.01 11.44 -4.88
N ASN A 87 9.33 11.57 -6.17
CA ASN A 87 9.47 12.87 -6.83
C ASN A 87 8.16 13.66 -6.84
N ARG A 88 7.03 12.98 -7.11
CA ARG A 88 5.70 13.58 -7.12
C ARG A 88 5.38 14.16 -5.75
N ILE A 89 5.58 13.39 -4.68
CA ILE A 89 5.26 13.81 -3.32
C ILE A 89 6.23 14.89 -2.82
N ASP A 90 7.54 14.77 -3.05
CA ASP A 90 8.51 15.80 -2.66
C ASP A 90 8.18 17.16 -3.33
N SER A 91 7.82 17.14 -4.61
CA SER A 91 7.44 18.36 -5.35
C SER A 91 6.23 19.08 -4.77
N MET A 92 5.34 18.36 -4.08
CA MET A 92 4.17 18.94 -3.40
C MET A 92 4.53 19.74 -2.15
N ARG A 93 5.76 19.57 -1.63
CA ARG A 93 6.23 20.11 -0.34
C ARG A 93 5.19 19.91 0.76
N PRO A 94 4.80 18.66 1.04
CA PRO A 94 3.69 18.38 1.94
C PRO A 94 4.05 18.75 3.37
N SER A 95 3.05 19.23 4.11
CA SER A 95 3.19 19.44 5.55
C SER A 95 2.56 18.33 6.39
N SER A 96 1.84 17.40 5.76
CA SER A 96 1.16 16.26 6.39
C SER A 96 0.73 15.25 5.32
N LEU A 97 0.47 14.00 5.73
CA LEU A 97 -0.04 12.95 4.86
C LEU A 97 -1.41 13.29 4.27
N GLN A 98 -2.34 13.78 5.09
CA GLN A 98 -3.64 14.30 4.61
C GLN A 98 -3.54 15.27 3.44
N LYS A 99 -2.59 16.21 3.47
CA LYS A 99 -2.41 17.16 2.35
C LYS A 99 -1.82 16.52 1.10
N ILE A 100 -1.12 15.40 1.23
CA ILE A 100 -0.68 14.60 0.08
C ILE A 100 -1.91 13.96 -0.54
N VAL A 101 -2.71 13.26 0.26
CA VAL A 101 -3.90 12.54 -0.19
C VAL A 101 -4.92 13.49 -0.82
N ASP A 102 -5.23 14.64 -0.19
CA ASP A 102 -6.08 15.69 -0.75
C ASP A 102 -5.66 16.13 -2.17
N LYS A 103 -4.35 16.14 -2.46
CA LYS A 103 -3.81 16.53 -3.77
C LYS A 103 -3.80 15.38 -4.77
N LEU A 104 -3.70 14.13 -4.32
CA LEU A 104 -3.71 12.94 -5.16
C LEU A 104 -5.14 12.55 -5.56
N MET A 105 -6.08 12.64 -4.61
CA MET A 105 -7.44 12.11 -4.69
C MET A 105 -8.20 12.44 -5.99
N PRO A 106 -8.20 13.69 -6.50
CA PRO A 106 -9.03 14.05 -7.66
C PRO A 106 -8.77 13.22 -8.92
N ASP A 107 -7.53 12.74 -9.08
CA ASP A 107 -7.08 12.02 -10.28
C ASP A 107 -6.76 10.54 -9.97
N TYR A 108 -6.96 10.09 -8.73
CA TYR A 108 -6.65 8.72 -8.31
C TYR A 108 -7.81 7.78 -8.67
N VAL A 109 -7.51 6.60 -9.22
CA VAL A 109 -8.52 5.61 -9.63
C VAL A 109 -9.09 4.90 -8.40
N GLU A 110 -8.23 4.39 -7.53
CA GLU A 110 -8.62 3.64 -6.33
C GLU A 110 -8.77 4.56 -5.12
N GLN A 111 -9.74 5.48 -5.19
CA GLN A 111 -9.94 6.54 -4.19
C GLN A 111 -10.24 6.00 -2.79
N GLU A 112 -11.11 4.99 -2.69
CA GLU A 112 -11.46 4.38 -1.40
C GLU A 112 -10.24 3.73 -0.74
N LEU A 113 -9.38 3.07 -1.54
CA LEU A 113 -8.15 2.47 -1.03
C LEU A 113 -7.15 3.54 -0.60
N LEU A 114 -7.01 4.62 -1.38
CA LEU A 114 -6.15 5.75 -1.01
C LEU A 114 -6.60 6.40 0.31
N PHE A 115 -7.91 6.61 0.47
CA PHE A 115 -8.50 7.15 1.69
C PHE A 115 -8.29 6.22 2.89
N TYR A 116 -8.48 4.91 2.69
CA TYR A 116 -8.20 3.91 3.72
C TYR A 116 -6.74 3.94 4.15
N LEU A 117 -5.79 4.01 3.21
CA LEU A 117 -4.36 4.06 3.52
C LEU A 117 -3.95 5.35 4.24
N GLU A 118 -4.58 6.49 3.92
CA GLU A 118 -4.42 7.72 4.70
C GLU A 118 -4.79 7.47 6.16
N ASP A 119 -5.99 6.95 6.39
CA ASP A 119 -6.53 6.75 7.73
C ASP A 119 -5.71 5.70 8.47
N ALA A 120 -5.43 4.54 7.88
CA ALA A 120 -4.66 3.44 8.48
C ALA A 120 -3.27 3.87 9.00
N LEU A 121 -2.62 4.84 8.34
CA LEU A 121 -1.31 5.34 8.77
C LEU A 121 -1.40 6.46 9.83
N GLN A 122 -2.59 6.97 10.12
CA GLN A 122 -2.82 8.14 10.99
C GLN A 122 -3.82 7.93 12.13
N ILE A 123 -4.72 6.95 12.05
CA ILE A 123 -5.67 6.59 13.11
C ILE A 123 -4.86 6.38 14.38
N ASP A 124 -5.25 7.04 15.46
CA ASP A 124 -4.57 6.88 16.75
C ASP A 124 -3.05 7.14 16.70
N ALA A 125 -2.55 7.95 15.76
CA ALA A 125 -1.10 8.25 15.64
C ALA A 125 -0.51 9.04 16.83
N GLU A 126 -1.33 9.45 17.81
CA GLU A 126 -0.87 9.98 19.10
C GLU A 126 -0.84 8.90 20.21
N ASP A 127 -1.34 7.69 19.93
CA ASP A 127 -1.24 6.51 20.79
C ASP A 127 0.20 5.96 20.73
N PRO A 128 0.88 5.82 21.88
CA PRO A 128 2.19 5.19 21.94
C PRO A 128 2.24 3.74 21.43
N GLU A 129 1.11 3.05 21.33
CA GLU A 129 0.99 1.68 20.79
C GLU A 129 0.72 1.66 19.28
N HIS A 130 0.61 2.82 18.62
CA HIS A 130 0.45 2.87 17.16
C HIS A 130 1.71 2.34 16.46
N PRO A 131 1.60 1.40 15.50
CA PRO A 131 2.75 0.72 14.90
C PRO A 131 3.58 1.62 13.97
N VAL A 132 3.04 2.78 13.58
CA VAL A 132 3.71 3.72 12.65
C VAL A 132 4.13 4.99 13.37
N THR A 133 5.41 5.34 13.24
CA THR A 133 5.93 6.61 13.75
C THR A 133 5.49 7.78 12.86
N LYS A 134 5.44 9.00 13.42
CA LYS A 134 5.16 10.21 12.63
C LYS A 134 6.10 10.40 11.44
N SER A 135 7.36 9.96 11.56
CA SER A 135 8.34 9.99 10.47
C SER A 135 8.14 8.89 9.43
N GLY A 136 7.56 7.75 9.83
CA GLY A 136 7.30 6.60 8.96
C GLY A 136 6.06 6.76 8.07
N GLN A 137 5.11 7.62 8.45
CA GLN A 137 3.84 7.81 7.72
C GLN A 137 4.02 8.07 6.22
N ILE A 138 4.84 9.05 5.85
CA ILE A 138 5.03 9.43 4.44
C ILE A 138 5.80 8.36 3.66
N PRO A 139 6.95 7.85 4.15
CA PRO A 139 7.64 6.74 3.51
C PRO A 139 6.76 5.50 3.29
N LEU A 140 6.04 5.04 4.33
CA LEU A 140 5.14 3.89 4.22
C LEU A 140 4.03 4.14 3.21
N PHE A 141 3.44 5.34 3.24
CA PHE A 141 2.43 5.72 2.26
C PHE A 141 2.97 5.66 0.83
N ILE A 142 4.20 6.16 0.58
CA ILE A 142 4.85 6.11 -0.74
C ILE A 142 5.04 4.67 -1.20
N THR A 143 5.54 3.79 -0.32
CA THR A 143 5.68 2.36 -0.62
C THR A 143 4.32 1.75 -0.98
N LEU A 144 3.27 2.04 -0.21
CA LEU A 144 1.94 1.48 -0.42
C LEU A 144 1.26 1.99 -1.69
N ILE A 145 1.31 3.31 -1.97
CA ILE A 145 0.74 3.83 -3.22
C ILE A 145 1.53 3.35 -4.44
N THR A 146 2.81 3.04 -4.29
CA THR A 146 3.60 2.41 -5.37
C THR A 146 3.04 1.04 -5.71
N LEU A 147 2.69 0.21 -4.70
CA LEU A 147 1.99 -1.05 -4.95
C LEU A 147 0.64 -0.82 -5.62
N VAL A 148 -0.18 0.09 -5.08
CA VAL A 148 -1.51 0.36 -5.62
C VAL A 148 -1.44 0.85 -7.06
N ASP A 149 -0.50 1.73 -7.37
CA ASP A 149 -0.29 2.28 -8.71
C ASP A 149 0.10 1.19 -9.72
N VAL A 150 1.08 0.33 -9.41
CA VAL A 150 1.46 -0.74 -10.35
C VAL A 150 0.37 -1.80 -10.49
N LEU A 151 -0.35 -2.11 -9.41
CA LEU A 151 -1.49 -3.04 -9.46
C LEU A 151 -2.64 -2.47 -10.28
N THR A 152 -2.89 -1.16 -10.20
CA THR A 152 -3.89 -0.47 -11.02
C THR A 152 -3.55 -0.56 -12.50
N GLU A 153 -2.27 -0.45 -12.85
CA GLU A 153 -1.83 -0.54 -14.25
C GLU A 153 -1.81 -1.96 -14.80
N ALA A 154 -1.59 -2.94 -13.93
CA ALA A 154 -1.64 -4.36 -14.29
C ALA A 154 -3.06 -4.91 -14.35
N ALA A 155 -4.00 -4.34 -13.60
CA ALA A 155 -5.38 -4.80 -13.54
C ALA A 155 -6.12 -4.63 -14.87
N LYS A 156 -6.81 -5.69 -15.30
CA LYS A 156 -7.69 -5.69 -16.47
C LYS A 156 -9.15 -5.74 -16.03
N ASP A 157 -9.96 -4.85 -16.61
CA ASP A 157 -11.42 -4.86 -16.53
C ASP A 157 -12.06 -5.96 -17.40
#